data_AF-A0A5Q2RR94-F1
#
_entry.id   AF-A0A5Q2RR94-F1
#
_cell.length_a   1.000
_cell.length_b   1.000
_cell.length_c   1.000
_cell.angle_alpha   90.00
_cell.angle_beta   90.00
_cell.angle_gamma   90.00
#
_symmetry.space_group_name_H-M   'P 1'
#
loop_
_entity.id
_entity.type
_entity.pdbx_description
1 polymer ?
#
loop_
_entity_poly.entity_id
_entity_poly.type
_entity_poly.pdbx_seq_one_letter_code
_entity_poly.pdbx_strand_id
1 'polypeptide(L)'
;MSFVDRLAERIGPGDRPGRRSFLGRAAMVGSAMAVAPVDFMTRPVDAQDVVLASNAVCRSYGCGGGQLCCDGYTEFCCSLTGSNRCPPGSVTGGWWKVDSSTYCSAGGDIRPRYYLDCHKTCGGCACAGGTCSGDCNGTPCGCGRRPDGSSLGCGYRKAGCTRFRYGQCNQHIGCVGPIVCRVVTCLTPWQLDPNCTRATLTDNNTRWHDAPCLHAGFSDTIDNAYYADAVQWAVNVGITTGVEGRDLFFPDRPVNRAEIVTFMWRMLDQPPAQPHYLTDNPGGTYYHKAVQWAAGEGITTGYAGTDEFRPQLNCTRGEAVTFFKRMMRNPTPSTAPEFSDVDPNAFYADAVKWAAHHGVTTGVGGTGQFQPHGLLTRAEAVTFLWRIAGNQALWHQRPPSSKVRF
;
A
#
# COMPACT_ATOMS: atom_id res chain seq x y z
N MET A 1 -23.61 -24.05 19.92
CA MET A 1 -22.77 -23.21 19.04
C MET A 1 -22.74 -23.85 17.67
N SER A 2 -23.31 -23.17 16.69
CA SER A 2 -23.34 -23.60 15.29
C SER A 2 -21.93 -23.64 14.71
N PHE A 3 -21.68 -24.49 13.71
CA PHE A 3 -20.44 -24.46 12.90
C PHE A 3 -20.18 -23.07 12.32
N VAL A 4 -21.25 -22.31 12.05
CA VAL A 4 -21.22 -20.92 11.59
C VAL A 4 -20.65 -19.96 12.65
N ASP A 5 -20.95 -20.20 13.94
CA ASP A 5 -20.47 -19.36 15.04
C ASP A 5 -18.95 -19.50 15.24
N ARG A 6 -18.42 -20.73 15.07
CA ARG A 6 -16.96 -20.99 15.16
C ARG A 6 -16.18 -20.42 13.98
N LEU A 7 -16.82 -20.29 12.81
CA LEU A 7 -16.21 -19.67 11.63
C LEU A 7 -16.17 -18.14 11.75
N ALA A 8 -17.12 -17.54 12.46
CA ALA A 8 -17.17 -16.11 12.73
C ALA A 8 -16.09 -15.65 13.73
N GLU A 9 -15.70 -16.50 14.69
CA GLU A 9 -14.63 -16.19 15.66
C GLU A 9 -13.22 -16.14 15.05
N ARG A 10 -13.01 -16.73 13.86
CA ARG A 10 -11.75 -16.59 13.10
C ARG A 10 -11.60 -15.23 12.39
N ILE A 11 -12.58 -14.33 12.50
CA ILE A 11 -12.65 -13.07 11.73
C ILE A 11 -12.05 -11.86 12.50
N GLY A 12 -11.42 -12.11 13.65
CA GLY A 12 -10.78 -11.07 14.48
C GLY A 12 -11.78 -10.18 15.24
N PRO A 13 -11.38 -9.59 16.39
CA PRO A 13 -12.28 -8.78 17.19
C PRO A 13 -12.43 -7.40 16.55
N GLY A 14 -13.61 -7.09 16.03
CA GLY A 14 -13.95 -5.79 15.46
C GLY A 14 -15.45 -5.68 15.22
N ASP A 15 -15.96 -4.45 15.27
CA ASP A 15 -17.39 -4.10 15.24
C ASP A 15 -18.22 -4.89 14.20
N ARG A 16 -19.50 -5.09 14.55
CA ARG A 16 -20.49 -5.82 13.73
C ARG A 16 -20.45 -5.36 12.27
N PRO A 17 -20.02 -6.22 11.33
CA PRO A 17 -19.94 -5.82 9.93
C PRO A 17 -21.34 -5.54 9.39
N GLY A 18 -21.52 -4.42 8.69
CA GLY A 18 -22.77 -4.11 8.00
C GLY A 18 -23.18 -5.24 7.05
N ARG A 19 -24.48 -5.39 6.76
CA ARG A 19 -25.07 -6.51 5.99
C ARG A 19 -24.34 -6.82 4.67
N ARG A 20 -23.85 -5.79 3.98
CA ARG A 20 -23.07 -5.93 2.73
C ARG A 20 -21.66 -6.49 2.96
N SER A 21 -20.99 -6.08 4.03
CA SER A 21 -19.70 -6.62 4.45
C SER A 21 -19.83 -8.07 4.93
N PHE A 22 -20.92 -8.39 5.62
CA PHE A 22 -21.21 -9.77 6.03
C PHE A 22 -21.41 -10.68 4.82
N LEU A 23 -22.25 -10.27 3.85
CA LEU A 23 -22.48 -11.06 2.62
C LEU A 23 -21.20 -11.23 1.80
N GLY A 24 -20.39 -10.19 1.67
CA GLY A 24 -19.09 -10.28 0.99
C GLY A 24 -18.14 -11.29 1.67
N ARG A 25 -18.03 -11.22 3.00
CA ARG A 25 -17.19 -12.16 3.77
C ARG A 25 -17.71 -13.60 3.70
N ALA A 26 -19.03 -13.80 3.82
CA ALA A 26 -19.64 -15.12 3.68
C ALA A 26 -19.43 -15.72 2.28
N ALA A 27 -19.55 -14.91 1.24
CA ALA A 27 -19.27 -15.34 -0.14
C ALA A 27 -17.81 -15.77 -0.34
N MET A 28 -16.85 -15.04 0.25
CA MET A 28 -15.43 -15.38 0.18
C MET A 28 -15.10 -16.69 0.90
N VAL A 29 -15.67 -16.90 2.10
CA VAL A 29 -15.53 -18.15 2.85
C VAL A 29 -16.14 -19.32 2.09
N GLY A 30 -17.36 -19.15 1.54
CA GLY A 30 -18.01 -20.17 0.72
C GLY A 30 -17.19 -20.51 -0.53
N SER A 31 -16.59 -19.50 -1.16
CA SER A 31 -15.68 -19.69 -2.28
C SER A 31 -14.42 -20.46 -1.87
N ALA A 32 -13.80 -20.11 -0.74
CA ALA A 32 -12.61 -20.80 -0.22
C ALA A 32 -12.86 -22.29 0.05
N MET A 33 -13.99 -22.60 0.68
CA MET A 33 -14.43 -23.98 0.92
C MET A 33 -14.71 -24.74 -0.38
N ALA A 34 -15.22 -24.06 -1.42
CA ALA A 34 -15.49 -24.69 -2.71
C ALA A 34 -14.21 -25.00 -3.49
N VAL A 35 -13.20 -24.12 -3.44
CA VAL A 35 -12.02 -24.21 -4.30
C VAL A 35 -10.83 -24.95 -3.67
N ALA A 36 -10.69 -24.92 -2.34
CA ALA A 36 -9.62 -25.62 -1.62
C ALA A 36 -10.03 -25.96 -0.17
N PRO A 37 -10.98 -26.90 0.02
CA PRO A 37 -11.58 -27.20 1.32
C PRO A 37 -10.55 -27.71 2.35
N VAL A 38 -9.62 -28.57 1.94
CA VAL A 38 -8.62 -29.16 2.85
C VAL A 38 -7.63 -28.10 3.32
N ASP A 39 -7.09 -27.27 2.42
CA ASP A 39 -6.15 -26.20 2.78
C ASP A 39 -6.80 -25.18 3.72
N PHE A 40 -8.05 -24.77 3.44
CA PHE A 40 -8.76 -23.81 4.29
C PHE A 40 -9.09 -24.37 5.68
N MET A 41 -9.34 -25.68 5.80
CA MET A 41 -9.64 -26.32 7.08
C MET A 41 -8.38 -26.62 7.90
N THR A 42 -7.25 -26.92 7.25
CA THR A 42 -6.03 -27.43 7.91
C THR A 42 -4.94 -26.40 8.12
N ARG A 43 -5.00 -25.25 7.43
CA ARG A 43 -4.00 -24.18 7.53
C ARG A 43 -4.63 -22.89 8.09
N PRO A 44 -3.94 -22.15 8.97
CA PRO A 44 -4.39 -20.85 9.43
C PRO A 44 -4.12 -19.80 8.33
N VAL A 45 -4.98 -19.75 7.33
CA VAL A 45 -4.87 -18.84 6.17
C VAL A 45 -6.20 -18.12 5.93
N ASP A 46 -6.15 -16.90 5.42
CA ASP A 46 -7.35 -16.12 5.12
C ASP A 46 -8.14 -16.71 3.95
N ALA A 47 -9.48 -16.64 4.01
CA ALA A 47 -10.35 -17.17 2.96
C ALA A 47 -10.05 -16.53 1.59
N GLN A 48 -9.71 -15.24 1.59
CA GLN A 48 -9.29 -14.54 0.39
C GLN A 48 -7.97 -15.10 -0.17
N ASP A 49 -6.98 -15.37 0.68
CA ASP A 49 -5.72 -15.96 0.24
C ASP A 49 -5.91 -17.35 -0.35
N VAL A 50 -6.80 -18.17 0.21
CA VAL A 50 -7.13 -19.48 -0.35
C VAL A 50 -7.79 -19.37 -1.72
N VAL A 51 -8.76 -18.48 -1.87
CA VAL A 51 -9.46 -18.27 -3.15
C VAL A 51 -8.48 -17.75 -4.21
N LEU A 52 -7.64 -16.78 -3.87
CA LEU A 52 -6.66 -16.21 -4.80
C LEU A 52 -5.55 -17.21 -5.13
N ALA A 53 -5.04 -17.96 -4.15
CA ALA A 53 -4.02 -19.00 -4.35
C ALA A 53 -4.56 -20.23 -5.09
N SER A 54 -5.87 -20.50 -5.08
CA SER A 54 -6.48 -21.56 -5.90
C SER A 54 -6.51 -21.23 -7.40
N ASN A 55 -6.16 -20.01 -7.80
CA ASN A 55 -6.03 -19.66 -9.21
C ASN A 55 -5.01 -20.59 -9.88
N ALA A 56 -5.43 -21.31 -10.93
CA ALA A 56 -4.59 -22.30 -11.61
C ALA A 56 -3.28 -21.69 -12.13
N VAL A 57 -3.30 -20.42 -12.53
CA VAL A 57 -2.09 -19.68 -12.91
C VAL A 57 -1.18 -19.53 -11.70
N CYS A 58 -1.67 -19.01 -10.57
CA CYS A 58 -0.83 -18.83 -9.39
C CYS A 58 -0.18 -20.11 -8.89
N ARG A 59 -0.93 -21.21 -8.88
CA ARG A 59 -0.41 -22.52 -8.45
C ARG A 59 0.72 -23.00 -9.35
N SER A 60 0.63 -22.81 -10.67
CA SER A 60 1.68 -23.24 -11.58
C SER A 60 2.98 -22.45 -11.43
N TYR A 61 2.92 -21.22 -10.90
CA TYR A 61 4.08 -20.38 -10.61
C TYR A 61 4.53 -20.44 -9.14
N GLY A 62 3.88 -21.24 -8.29
CA GLY A 62 4.22 -21.34 -6.86
C GLY A 62 3.97 -20.05 -6.07
N CYS A 63 3.05 -19.20 -6.54
CA CYS A 63 2.77 -17.92 -5.91
C CYS A 63 1.89 -18.06 -4.65
N GLY A 64 2.24 -17.33 -3.60
CA GLY A 64 1.49 -17.26 -2.35
C GLY A 64 0.28 -16.32 -2.42
N GLY A 65 -0.64 -16.46 -1.45
CA GLY A 65 -1.73 -15.51 -1.23
C GLY A 65 -1.20 -14.08 -1.03
N GLY A 66 -1.93 -13.09 -1.52
CA GLY A 66 -1.55 -11.67 -1.47
C GLY A 66 -0.55 -11.21 -2.54
N GLN A 67 0.07 -12.12 -3.31
CA GLN A 67 0.96 -11.73 -4.40
C GLN A 67 0.19 -11.19 -5.62
N LEU A 68 0.81 -10.27 -6.37
CA LEU A 68 0.18 -9.56 -7.47
C LEU A 68 -0.31 -10.51 -8.59
N CYS A 69 0.40 -11.60 -8.87
CA CYS A 69 -0.10 -12.58 -9.86
C CYS A 69 -1.48 -13.17 -9.49
N CYS A 70 -1.82 -13.17 -8.20
CA CYS A 70 -3.01 -13.83 -7.67
C CYS A 70 -4.19 -12.91 -7.44
N ASP A 71 -4.00 -11.60 -7.54
CA ASP A 71 -5.02 -10.60 -7.20
C ASP A 71 -6.20 -10.52 -8.18
N GLY A 72 -6.13 -11.21 -9.32
CA GLY A 72 -7.20 -11.26 -10.31
C GLY A 72 -7.08 -10.27 -11.45
N TYR A 73 -6.13 -9.34 -11.42
CA TYR A 73 -6.03 -8.24 -12.36
C TYR A 73 -4.96 -8.47 -13.44
N THR A 74 -4.92 -7.58 -14.43
CA THR A 74 -4.01 -7.65 -15.58
C THR A 74 -2.75 -6.80 -15.36
N GLU A 75 -1.63 -7.25 -15.91
CA GLU A 75 -0.32 -6.58 -15.89
C GLU A 75 -0.30 -5.24 -16.63
N PHE A 76 0.64 -4.35 -16.28
CA PHE A 76 0.90 -3.07 -16.95
C PHE A 76 2.13 -3.13 -17.87
N CYS A 77 2.13 -2.34 -18.94
CA CYS A 77 3.14 -2.38 -20.01
C CYS A 77 4.48 -1.70 -19.66
N CYS A 78 4.74 -1.36 -18.39
CA CYS A 78 5.96 -0.65 -17.96
C CYS A 78 6.35 0.58 -18.80
N SER A 79 5.36 1.30 -19.32
CA SER A 79 5.59 2.50 -20.12
C SER A 79 4.56 3.58 -19.81
N LEU A 80 5.07 4.79 -19.54
CA LEU A 80 4.31 6.02 -19.60
C LEU A 80 4.57 6.65 -20.95
N THR A 81 3.61 6.50 -21.84
CA THR A 81 3.75 6.91 -23.24
C THR A 81 3.43 8.39 -23.44
N GLY A 82 2.90 9.08 -22.41
CA GLY A 82 2.39 10.46 -22.51
C GLY A 82 1.36 10.65 -23.63
N SER A 83 0.84 9.56 -24.17
CA SER A 83 0.03 9.50 -25.38
C SER A 83 -0.86 8.26 -25.30
N ASN A 84 -2.03 8.31 -25.91
CA ASN A 84 -2.97 7.19 -25.80
C ASN A 84 -2.64 6.07 -26.81
N ARG A 85 -1.47 5.44 -26.64
CA ARG A 85 -0.91 4.45 -27.57
C ARG A 85 -0.46 3.17 -26.86
N CYS A 86 -0.85 2.05 -27.43
CA CYS A 86 -0.38 0.73 -27.02
C CYS A 86 1.00 0.39 -27.61
N PRO A 87 1.77 -0.52 -26.98
CA PRO A 87 3.06 -0.97 -27.52
C PRO A 87 2.92 -1.61 -28.90
N PRO A 88 3.99 -1.58 -29.74
CA PRO A 88 3.98 -2.24 -31.05
C PRO A 88 3.54 -3.69 -31.00
N GLY A 89 2.73 -4.11 -31.98
CA GLY A 89 2.19 -5.47 -32.04
C GLY A 89 1.04 -5.73 -31.05
N SER A 90 0.42 -4.66 -30.54
CA SER A 90 -0.84 -4.69 -29.79
C SER A 90 -1.74 -3.54 -30.24
N VAL A 91 -3.04 -3.63 -29.93
CA VAL A 91 -4.06 -2.65 -30.30
C VAL A 91 -4.84 -2.22 -29.07
N THR A 92 -5.24 -0.95 -29.03
CA THR A 92 -6.11 -0.45 -27.96
C THR A 92 -7.48 -1.11 -28.09
N GLY A 93 -7.90 -1.86 -27.08
CA GLY A 93 -9.24 -2.48 -27.06
C GLY A 93 -10.28 -1.61 -26.38
N GLY A 94 -9.88 -0.91 -25.33
CA GLY A 94 -10.72 0.00 -24.55
C GLY A 94 -9.94 0.64 -23.42
N TRP A 95 -10.65 1.34 -22.54
CA TRP A 95 -10.01 2.12 -21.49
C TRP A 95 -10.85 2.22 -20.21
N TRP A 96 -10.16 2.47 -19.10
CA TRP A 96 -10.76 2.74 -17.78
C TRP A 96 -10.36 4.13 -17.31
N LYS A 97 -11.31 4.86 -16.74
CA LYS A 97 -11.02 6.07 -15.97
C LYS A 97 -10.75 5.70 -14.53
N VAL A 98 -9.75 6.34 -13.95
CA VAL A 98 -9.42 6.21 -12.55
C VAL A 98 -9.44 7.60 -11.94
N ASP A 99 -10.54 7.90 -11.27
CA ASP A 99 -10.69 9.11 -10.48
C ASP A 99 -9.95 9.00 -9.15
N SER A 100 -9.57 10.16 -8.60
CA SER A 100 -8.91 10.26 -7.28
C SER A 100 -7.62 9.43 -7.16
N SER A 101 -6.92 9.24 -8.28
CA SER A 101 -5.53 8.81 -8.29
C SER A 101 -4.64 10.05 -8.29
N THR A 102 -3.54 9.99 -7.57
CA THR A 102 -2.55 11.07 -7.51
C THR A 102 -1.46 10.93 -8.57
N TYR A 103 -1.47 9.83 -9.32
CA TYR A 103 -0.44 9.44 -10.27
C TYR A 103 -0.27 10.42 -11.44
N CYS A 104 -1.37 11.00 -11.93
CA CYS A 104 -1.36 11.98 -13.03
C CYS A 104 -1.47 13.43 -12.53
N SER A 105 -1.42 13.62 -11.21
CA SER A 105 -1.54 14.92 -10.57
C SER A 105 -0.20 15.64 -10.62
N ALA A 106 -0.20 16.92 -10.98
CA ALA A 106 0.98 17.77 -10.98
C ALA A 106 0.62 19.12 -10.38
N GLY A 107 1.50 19.67 -9.53
CA GLY A 107 1.31 21.01 -8.95
C GLY A 107 0.07 21.17 -8.06
N GLY A 108 -0.42 20.09 -7.45
CA GLY A 108 -1.61 20.11 -6.58
C GLY A 108 -2.95 19.90 -7.29
N ASP A 109 -2.98 19.92 -8.62
CA ASP A 109 -4.18 19.60 -9.40
C ASP A 109 -4.37 18.08 -9.48
N ILE A 110 -5.44 17.57 -8.86
CA ILE A 110 -5.79 16.15 -8.96
C ILE A 110 -6.40 15.87 -10.33
N ARG A 111 -5.69 15.09 -11.15
CA ARG A 111 -6.15 14.69 -12.48
C ARG A 111 -6.39 13.19 -12.53
N PRO A 112 -7.46 12.73 -13.20
CA PRO A 112 -7.69 11.31 -13.37
C PRO A 112 -6.56 10.68 -14.18
N ARG A 113 -6.19 9.45 -13.82
CA ARG A 113 -5.39 8.59 -14.69
C ARG A 113 -6.29 7.69 -15.50
N TYR A 114 -5.77 7.17 -16.59
CA TYR A 114 -6.48 6.23 -17.45
C TYR A 114 -5.65 4.98 -17.68
N TYR A 115 -6.33 3.84 -17.74
CA TYR A 115 -5.73 2.59 -18.18
C TYR A 115 -6.22 2.28 -19.58
N LEU A 116 -5.30 2.10 -20.53
CA LEU A 116 -5.59 1.60 -21.85
C LEU A 116 -5.32 0.10 -21.87
N ASP A 117 -6.33 -0.70 -22.16
CA ASP A 117 -6.13 -2.14 -22.32
C ASP A 117 -5.58 -2.42 -23.72
N CYS A 118 -4.35 -2.94 -23.75
CA CYS A 118 -3.67 -3.29 -24.98
C CYS A 118 -3.88 -4.78 -25.25
N HIS A 119 -4.60 -5.06 -26.33
CA HIS A 119 -4.91 -6.41 -26.77
C HIS A 119 -3.90 -6.88 -27.80
N LYS A 120 -3.58 -8.18 -27.77
CA LYS A 120 -2.91 -8.79 -28.92
C LYS A 120 -3.89 -8.83 -30.10
N THR A 121 -3.38 -8.72 -31.31
CA THR A 121 -4.17 -9.05 -32.51
C THR A 121 -4.34 -10.57 -32.62
N CYS A 122 -5.43 -11.00 -33.24
CA CYS A 122 -5.69 -12.43 -33.43
C CYS A 122 -4.90 -13.06 -34.58
N GLY A 123 -4.31 -12.27 -35.46
CA GLY A 123 -3.62 -12.80 -36.65
C GLY A 123 -4.59 -13.67 -37.46
N GLY A 124 -4.29 -14.96 -37.57
CA GLY A 124 -5.13 -15.97 -38.26
C GLY A 124 -5.97 -16.86 -37.36
N CYS A 125 -6.06 -16.59 -36.05
CA CYS A 125 -6.82 -17.41 -35.14
C CYS A 125 -8.33 -17.36 -35.39
N ALA A 126 -9.02 -18.47 -35.15
CA ALA A 126 -10.48 -18.51 -35.14
C ALA A 126 -11.04 -17.52 -34.11
N CYS A 127 -12.09 -16.81 -34.50
CA CYS A 127 -12.71 -15.77 -33.70
C CYS A 127 -14.10 -16.21 -33.25
N ALA A 128 -14.26 -16.55 -31.97
CA ALA A 128 -15.56 -16.87 -31.40
C ALA A 128 -16.05 -15.67 -30.58
N GLY A 129 -17.17 -15.08 -30.97
CA GLY A 129 -17.75 -13.94 -30.25
C GLY A 129 -16.88 -12.67 -30.23
N GLY A 130 -16.03 -12.47 -31.25
CA GLY A 130 -15.17 -11.29 -31.36
C GLY A 130 -13.87 -11.36 -30.54
N THR A 131 -13.57 -12.51 -29.93
CA THR A 131 -12.29 -12.74 -29.24
C THR A 131 -11.62 -14.05 -29.71
N CYS A 132 -10.29 -14.09 -29.66
CA CYS A 132 -9.51 -15.30 -29.98
C CYS A 132 -8.69 -15.81 -28.78
N SER A 133 -8.19 -17.04 -28.89
CA SER A 133 -7.33 -17.62 -27.85
C SER A 133 -5.95 -16.94 -27.81
N GLY A 134 -5.35 -16.90 -26.61
CA GLY A 134 -3.96 -16.48 -26.42
C GLY A 134 -2.94 -17.53 -26.88
N ASP A 135 -3.33 -18.80 -26.95
CA ASP A 135 -2.41 -19.90 -27.26
C ASP A 135 -1.94 -19.86 -28.73
N CYS A 136 -2.78 -19.32 -29.62
CA CYS A 136 -2.53 -19.28 -31.05
C CYS A 136 -1.75 -18.05 -31.52
N ASN A 137 -1.60 -17.02 -30.68
CA ASN A 137 -0.88 -15.78 -31.00
C ASN A 137 0.30 -15.52 -30.06
N GLY A 138 0.80 -16.56 -29.38
CA GLY A 138 1.97 -16.48 -28.50
C GLY A 138 1.72 -15.71 -27.19
N THR A 139 0.47 -15.58 -26.76
CA THR A 139 0.09 -14.92 -25.50
C THR A 139 -0.64 -15.86 -24.53
N PRO A 140 -0.05 -17.00 -24.12
CA PRO A 140 -0.66 -17.86 -23.12
C PRO A 140 -0.94 -17.10 -21.81
N CYS A 141 -1.91 -17.57 -21.04
CA CYS A 141 -2.20 -16.98 -19.73
C CYS A 141 -1.06 -17.29 -18.73
N GLY A 142 -0.56 -16.28 -18.01
CA GLY A 142 0.52 -16.43 -17.02
C GLY A 142 0.70 -15.21 -16.13
N CYS A 143 1.54 -15.30 -15.09
CA CYS A 143 2.07 -14.11 -14.41
C CYS A 143 2.84 -13.24 -15.43
N GLY A 144 2.98 -11.93 -15.16
CA GLY A 144 3.35 -10.90 -16.14
C GLY A 144 4.45 -11.31 -17.11
N ARG A 145 4.42 -10.79 -18.34
CA ARG A 145 5.25 -11.30 -19.44
C ARG A 145 6.25 -10.29 -19.95
N ARG A 146 7.44 -10.78 -20.29
CA ARG A 146 8.39 -10.06 -21.15
C ARG A 146 7.96 -10.18 -22.63
N PRO A 147 8.44 -9.28 -23.51
CA PRO A 147 8.23 -9.38 -24.95
C PRO A 147 8.67 -10.71 -25.57
N ASP A 148 9.65 -11.38 -24.97
CA ASP A 148 10.16 -12.71 -25.37
C ASP A 148 9.27 -13.88 -24.91
N GLY A 149 8.17 -13.61 -24.20
CA GLY A 149 7.23 -14.61 -23.71
C GLY A 149 7.59 -15.23 -22.36
N SER A 150 8.74 -14.89 -21.77
CA SER A 150 9.13 -15.35 -20.43
C SER A 150 8.32 -14.65 -19.32
N SER A 151 8.12 -15.36 -18.20
CA SER A 151 7.40 -14.85 -17.03
C SER A 151 8.29 -13.90 -16.20
N LEU A 152 7.64 -12.88 -15.64
CA LEU A 152 8.19 -11.92 -14.69
C LEU A 152 8.02 -12.39 -13.22
N GLY A 153 7.24 -13.44 -12.99
CA GLY A 153 7.06 -14.06 -11.67
C GLY A 153 5.94 -13.47 -10.82
N CYS A 154 5.89 -13.82 -9.53
CA CYS A 154 4.73 -13.57 -8.67
C CYS A 154 4.51 -12.10 -8.27
N GLY A 155 5.53 -11.26 -8.38
CA GLY A 155 5.44 -9.81 -8.18
C GLY A 155 4.75 -9.06 -9.32
N TYR A 156 4.22 -9.79 -10.31
CA TYR A 156 3.62 -9.24 -11.52
C TYR A 156 2.23 -9.86 -11.70
N ARG A 157 1.25 -9.03 -12.04
CA ARG A 157 -0.14 -9.41 -12.35
C ARG A 157 -0.19 -10.27 -13.61
N LYS A 158 -1.37 -10.82 -13.90
CA LYS A 158 -1.53 -11.75 -15.03
C LYS A 158 -1.49 -11.04 -16.37
N ALA A 159 -0.87 -11.67 -17.37
CA ALA A 159 -0.91 -11.27 -18.77
C ALA A 159 -1.47 -12.41 -19.63
N GLY A 160 -2.19 -12.08 -20.71
CA GLY A 160 -2.75 -13.09 -21.63
C GLY A 160 -3.96 -13.87 -21.08
N CYS A 161 -4.43 -13.55 -19.87
CA CYS A 161 -5.52 -14.27 -19.19
C CYS A 161 -6.89 -13.64 -19.39
N THR A 162 -6.96 -12.30 -19.47
CA THR A 162 -8.22 -11.59 -19.59
C THR A 162 -8.60 -11.47 -21.06
N ARG A 163 -9.75 -12.05 -21.40
CA ARG A 163 -10.36 -11.98 -22.74
C ARG A 163 -11.70 -11.29 -22.59
N PHE A 164 -11.76 -10.04 -23.02
CA PHE A 164 -12.96 -9.24 -22.99
C PHE A 164 -12.92 -8.29 -24.19
N ARG A 165 -14.07 -8.03 -24.79
CA ARG A 165 -14.21 -7.04 -25.86
C ARG A 165 -15.06 -5.90 -25.33
N TYR A 166 -14.52 -4.69 -25.41
CA TYR A 166 -15.30 -3.49 -25.15
C TYR A 166 -16.31 -3.35 -26.29
N GLY A 167 -17.56 -3.75 -26.05
CA GLY A 167 -18.66 -3.61 -27.01
C GLY A 167 -19.02 -2.14 -27.35
N GLN A 168 -18.27 -1.18 -26.79
CA GLN A 168 -18.56 0.23 -26.83
C GLN A 168 -17.46 1.07 -27.51
N CYS A 169 -16.30 0.49 -27.88
CA CYS A 169 -15.17 1.17 -28.51
C CYS A 169 -14.51 0.26 -29.56
N ASN A 170 -13.78 0.81 -30.54
CA ASN A 170 -12.99 0.03 -31.50
C ASN A 170 -13.77 -1.06 -32.26
N GLN A 171 -15.04 -0.79 -32.60
CA GLN A 171 -15.94 -1.77 -33.24
C GLN A 171 -15.46 -2.21 -34.64
N HIS A 172 -14.61 -1.41 -35.28
CA HIS A 172 -13.96 -1.74 -36.55
C HIS A 172 -13.00 -2.94 -36.45
N ILE A 173 -12.53 -3.28 -35.24
CA ILE A 173 -11.70 -4.47 -35.01
C ILE A 173 -12.62 -5.67 -34.79
N GLY A 174 -12.79 -6.49 -35.83
CA GLY A 174 -13.68 -7.65 -35.79
C GLY A 174 -13.27 -8.75 -34.81
N CYS A 175 -11.97 -8.85 -34.47
CA CYS A 175 -11.47 -9.84 -33.53
C CYS A 175 -10.30 -9.33 -32.68
N VAL A 176 -10.39 -9.46 -31.36
CA VAL A 176 -9.31 -9.08 -30.42
C VAL A 176 -8.79 -10.27 -29.62
N GLY A 177 -7.49 -10.32 -29.41
CA GLY A 177 -6.85 -11.31 -28.53
C GLY A 177 -6.98 -10.93 -27.06
N PRO A 178 -6.32 -11.70 -26.16
CA PRO A 178 -6.29 -11.35 -24.75
C PRO A 178 -5.54 -10.03 -24.53
N ILE A 179 -5.81 -9.41 -23.38
CA ILE A 179 -5.06 -8.24 -22.92
C ILE A 179 -3.63 -8.70 -22.57
N VAL A 180 -2.65 -8.11 -23.26
CA VAL A 180 -1.23 -8.38 -23.00
C VAL A 180 -0.72 -7.55 -21.83
N CYS A 181 -1.15 -6.30 -21.76
CA CYS A 181 -0.86 -5.41 -20.65
C CYS A 181 -1.75 -4.16 -20.72
N ARG A 182 -1.73 -3.36 -19.65
CA ARG A 182 -2.39 -2.06 -19.57
C ARG A 182 -1.37 -0.93 -19.64
N VAL A 183 -1.60 0.08 -20.45
CA VAL A 183 -0.80 1.32 -20.45
C VAL A 183 -1.45 2.33 -19.52
N VAL A 184 -0.65 2.98 -18.67
CA VAL A 184 -1.10 4.12 -17.87
C VAL A 184 -0.89 5.41 -18.68
N THR A 185 -1.92 6.25 -18.77
CA THR A 185 -1.87 7.53 -19.47
C THR A 185 -2.62 8.61 -18.69
N CYS A 186 -2.13 9.85 -18.79
CA CYS A 186 -2.74 11.03 -18.19
C CYS A 186 -3.56 11.85 -19.20
N LEU A 187 -3.67 11.37 -20.45
CA LEU A 187 -4.51 11.98 -21.48
C LEU A 187 -5.85 11.24 -21.58
N THR A 188 -6.92 11.98 -21.86
CA THR A 188 -8.29 11.47 -21.97
C THR A 188 -8.45 10.54 -23.20
N PRO A 189 -8.66 9.22 -23.02
CA PRO A 189 -8.66 8.26 -24.13
C PRO A 189 -9.79 8.41 -25.14
N TRP A 190 -10.98 8.81 -24.71
CA TRP A 190 -12.15 8.92 -25.58
C TRP A 190 -12.07 10.07 -26.59
N GLN A 191 -11.08 10.97 -26.46
CA GLN A 191 -10.80 11.94 -27.52
C GLN A 191 -10.25 11.29 -28.80
N LEU A 192 -9.82 10.01 -28.73
CA LEU A 192 -9.30 9.27 -29.88
C LEU A 192 -10.37 8.58 -30.72
N ASP A 193 -11.46 8.11 -30.11
CA ASP A 193 -12.54 7.42 -30.82
C ASP A 193 -13.89 8.04 -30.43
N PRO A 194 -14.48 8.90 -31.29
CA PRO A 194 -15.75 9.55 -31.00
C PRO A 194 -16.93 8.57 -30.95
N ASN A 195 -16.74 7.32 -31.40
CA ASN A 195 -17.75 6.28 -31.33
C ASN A 195 -17.77 5.56 -29.97
N CYS A 196 -16.83 5.89 -29.07
CA CYS A 196 -16.84 5.39 -27.71
C CYS A 196 -18.02 5.97 -26.91
N THR A 197 -18.86 5.11 -26.33
CA THR A 197 -19.92 5.57 -25.43
C THR A 197 -19.37 5.99 -24.06
N ARG A 198 -20.13 6.80 -23.32
CA ARG A 198 -19.73 7.37 -22.01
C ARG A 198 -20.17 6.50 -20.82
N ALA A 199 -20.57 5.24 -21.05
CA ALA A 199 -21.02 4.36 -19.99
C ALA A 199 -19.85 4.01 -19.05
N THR A 200 -20.04 4.20 -17.75
CA THR A 200 -18.98 3.99 -16.74
C THR A 200 -19.27 2.75 -15.89
N LEU A 201 -18.25 1.92 -15.71
CA LEU A 201 -18.21 0.90 -14.67
C LEU A 201 -17.20 1.35 -13.60
N THR A 202 -17.54 1.12 -12.33
CA THR A 202 -16.72 1.56 -11.20
C THR A 202 -16.10 0.37 -10.49
N ASP A 203 -14.78 0.37 -10.38
CA ASP A 203 -14.02 -0.55 -9.52
C ASP A 203 -13.02 0.24 -8.68
N ASN A 204 -13.31 0.36 -7.39
CA ASN A 204 -12.49 1.12 -6.44
C ASN A 204 -11.15 0.45 -6.11
N ASN A 205 -10.99 -0.85 -6.36
CA ASN A 205 -9.76 -1.57 -6.04
C ASN A 205 -8.62 -1.15 -6.98
N THR A 206 -8.96 -0.89 -8.25
CA THR A 206 -7.97 -0.63 -9.28
C THR A 206 -7.33 0.75 -9.21
N ARG A 207 -7.81 1.66 -8.35
CA ARG A 207 -7.37 3.06 -8.33
C ARG A 207 -5.89 3.27 -8.00
N TRP A 208 -5.29 2.27 -7.36
CA TRP A 208 -3.88 2.24 -6.97
C TRP A 208 -3.07 1.18 -7.70
N HIS A 209 -3.65 0.47 -8.67
CA HIS A 209 -2.93 -0.54 -9.42
C HIS A 209 -1.97 0.09 -10.44
N ASP A 210 -0.70 -0.29 -10.38
CA ASP A 210 0.29 -0.12 -11.43
C ASP A 210 1.30 -1.28 -11.37
N ALA A 211 2.45 -1.12 -12.01
CA ALA A 211 3.57 -2.05 -11.93
C ALA A 211 4.81 -1.33 -11.37
N PRO A 212 5.69 -2.03 -10.63
CA PRO A 212 6.89 -1.45 -10.02
C PRO A 212 7.82 -0.73 -11.01
N CYS A 213 7.77 -1.10 -12.29
CA CYS A 213 8.53 -0.47 -13.36
C CYS A 213 8.03 0.93 -13.77
N LEU A 214 6.88 1.37 -13.27
CA LEU A 214 6.24 2.64 -13.61
C LEU A 214 6.52 3.76 -12.60
N HIS A 215 7.20 3.45 -11.49
CA HIS A 215 7.56 4.40 -10.44
C HIS A 215 8.84 3.95 -9.75
N ALA A 216 9.47 4.87 -9.02
CA ALA A 216 10.48 4.52 -8.04
C ALA A 216 9.82 4.58 -6.66
N GLY A 217 9.78 3.47 -5.93
CA GLY A 217 9.16 3.42 -4.60
C GLY A 217 7.73 2.86 -4.61
N PHE A 218 6.77 3.62 -4.08
CA PHE A 218 5.38 3.18 -3.92
C PHE A 218 4.44 3.84 -4.95
N SER A 219 3.47 3.07 -5.42
CA SER A 219 2.49 3.46 -6.45
C SER A 219 1.56 4.62 -6.07
N ASP A 220 1.39 4.85 -4.77
CA ASP A 220 0.49 5.84 -4.20
C ASP A 220 1.23 7.02 -3.56
N THR A 221 2.54 7.15 -3.82
CA THR A 221 3.32 8.34 -3.46
C THR A 221 3.43 9.30 -4.64
N ILE A 222 3.25 10.59 -4.37
CA ILE A 222 3.29 11.64 -5.40
C ILE A 222 4.72 12.15 -5.54
N ASP A 223 5.22 12.17 -6.76
CA ASP A 223 6.49 12.82 -7.08
C ASP A 223 6.45 14.31 -6.68
N ASN A 224 7.50 14.77 -5.99
CA ASN A 224 7.62 16.13 -5.43
C ASN A 224 6.61 16.52 -4.33
N ALA A 225 5.85 15.60 -3.75
CA ALA A 225 5.14 15.89 -2.50
C ALA A 225 6.14 16.21 -1.37
N TYR A 226 5.69 16.95 -0.34
CA TYR A 226 6.54 17.34 0.80
C TYR A 226 7.21 16.15 1.51
N TYR A 227 6.62 14.95 1.40
CA TYR A 227 7.09 13.71 2.00
C TYR A 227 7.88 12.82 1.04
N ALA A 228 7.97 13.15 -0.25
CA ALA A 228 8.50 12.25 -1.29
C ALA A 228 9.94 11.80 -0.95
N ASP A 229 10.82 12.75 -0.63
CA ASP A 229 12.22 12.45 -0.26
C ASP A 229 12.31 11.62 1.03
N ALA A 230 11.46 11.93 2.01
CA ALA A 230 11.42 11.21 3.28
C ALA A 230 10.97 9.75 3.08
N VAL A 231 9.94 9.53 2.27
CA VAL A 231 9.46 8.18 1.94
C VAL A 231 10.51 7.42 1.13
N GLN A 232 11.13 8.05 0.13
CA GLN A 232 12.19 7.43 -0.66
C GLN A 232 13.39 7.04 0.21
N TRP A 233 13.82 7.92 1.14
CA TRP A 233 14.83 7.58 2.13
C TRP A 233 14.42 6.35 2.94
N ALA A 234 13.21 6.37 3.51
CA ALA A 234 12.73 5.31 4.38
C ALA A 234 12.61 3.96 3.67
N VAL A 235 12.30 3.95 2.37
CA VAL A 235 12.37 2.75 1.52
C VAL A 235 13.82 2.30 1.36
N ASN A 236 14.71 3.20 0.92
CA ASN A 236 16.11 2.86 0.61
C ASN A 236 16.88 2.29 1.81
N VAL A 237 16.58 2.74 3.03
CA VAL A 237 17.23 2.24 4.25
C VAL A 237 16.39 1.19 5.00
N GLY A 238 15.29 0.72 4.41
CA GLY A 238 14.46 -0.35 4.97
C GLY A 238 13.77 0.01 6.29
N ILE A 239 13.35 1.27 6.46
CA ILE A 239 12.48 1.70 7.57
C ILE A 239 11.03 1.28 7.28
N THR A 240 10.59 1.41 6.03
CA THR A 240 9.28 0.93 5.58
C THR A 240 9.42 -0.03 4.39
N THR A 241 8.49 -0.97 4.30
CA THR A 241 8.36 -1.95 3.20
C THR A 241 6.96 -1.89 2.58
N GLY A 242 6.23 -0.80 2.83
CA GLY A 242 4.84 -0.65 2.38
C GLY A 242 3.86 -1.34 3.32
N VAL A 243 2.66 -1.58 2.80
CA VAL A 243 1.55 -2.20 3.54
C VAL A 243 1.12 -3.49 2.83
N GLU A 244 1.04 -4.57 3.61
CA GLU A 244 0.54 -5.88 3.15
C GLU A 244 1.29 -6.47 1.95
N GLY A 245 2.60 -6.20 1.83
CA GLY A 245 3.43 -6.73 0.73
C GLY A 245 3.08 -6.17 -0.66
N ARG A 246 2.34 -5.06 -0.69
CA ARG A 246 2.00 -4.32 -1.90
C ARG A 246 2.93 -3.11 -2.04
N ASP A 247 3.07 -2.61 -3.27
CA ASP A 247 3.74 -1.34 -3.56
C ASP A 247 2.85 -0.14 -3.16
N LEU A 248 2.31 -0.15 -1.94
CA LEU A 248 1.47 0.89 -1.37
C LEU A 248 2.04 1.37 -0.03
N PHE A 249 2.16 2.69 0.10
CA PHE A 249 2.58 3.36 1.32
C PHE A 249 1.42 3.84 2.17
N PHE A 250 0.32 4.28 1.55
CA PHE A 250 -0.82 5.00 2.12
C PHE A 250 -0.39 6.29 2.86
N PRO A 251 0.12 7.32 2.15
CA PRO A 251 0.70 8.51 2.78
C PRO A 251 -0.27 9.24 3.72
N ASP A 252 -1.53 9.39 3.32
CA ASP A 252 -2.55 10.14 4.08
C ASP A 252 -3.30 9.30 5.13
N ARG A 253 -3.03 7.99 5.20
CA ARG A 253 -3.68 7.13 6.20
C ARG A 253 -3.08 7.43 7.58
N PRO A 254 -3.91 7.54 8.64
CA PRO A 254 -3.40 7.57 10.00
C PRO A 254 -2.47 6.40 10.30
N VAL A 255 -1.32 6.71 10.90
CA VAL A 255 -0.35 5.71 11.34
C VAL A 255 -0.79 5.17 12.70
N ASN A 256 -0.67 3.85 12.90
CA ASN A 256 -0.95 3.26 14.21
C ASN A 256 0.31 3.14 15.07
N ARG A 257 0.10 2.84 16.37
CA ARG A 257 1.17 2.74 17.37
C ARG A 257 2.24 1.70 17.00
N ALA A 258 1.83 0.55 16.48
CA ALA A 258 2.74 -0.51 16.05
C ALA A 258 3.64 -0.07 14.89
N GLU A 259 3.08 0.65 13.92
CA GLU A 259 3.82 1.17 12.77
C GLU A 259 4.87 2.20 13.18
N ILE A 260 4.52 3.17 14.03
CA ILE A 260 5.46 4.17 14.53
C ILE A 260 6.66 3.50 15.21
N VAL A 261 6.39 2.61 16.17
CA VAL A 261 7.46 1.93 16.92
C VAL A 261 8.30 1.03 16.02
N THR A 262 7.68 0.38 15.02
CA THR A 262 8.41 -0.42 14.03
C THR A 262 9.32 0.43 13.17
N PHE A 263 8.88 1.62 12.72
CA PHE A 263 9.73 2.53 11.97
C PHE A 263 10.93 3.01 12.81
N MET A 264 10.71 3.35 14.07
CA MET A 264 11.77 3.74 15.01
C MET A 264 12.78 2.61 15.24
N TRP A 265 12.29 1.38 15.50
CA TRP A 265 13.13 0.21 15.72
C TRP A 265 13.98 -0.10 14.48
N ARG A 266 13.39 -0.03 13.28
CA ARG A 266 14.11 -0.24 12.02
C ARG A 266 15.10 0.87 11.71
N MET A 267 14.78 2.13 12.05
CA MET A 267 15.69 3.26 11.89
C MET A 267 16.95 3.07 12.73
N LEU A 268 16.85 2.44 13.90
CA LEU A 268 17.97 2.20 14.81
C LEU A 268 18.69 0.86 14.58
N ASP A 269 18.59 0.28 13.39
CA ASP A 269 19.18 -1.02 13.03
C ASP A 269 18.67 -2.19 13.87
N GLN A 270 17.39 -2.15 14.23
CA GLN A 270 16.68 -3.27 14.84
C GLN A 270 17.40 -3.82 16.09
N PRO A 271 17.72 -2.95 17.07
CA PRO A 271 18.48 -3.35 18.24
C PRO A 271 17.80 -4.51 18.97
N PRO A 272 18.58 -5.34 19.71
CA PRO A 272 18.03 -6.46 20.45
C PRO A 272 16.87 -6.05 21.36
N ALA A 273 15.81 -6.85 21.36
CA ALA A 273 14.64 -6.66 22.20
C ALA A 273 14.68 -7.67 23.34
N GLN A 274 14.52 -7.21 24.58
CA GLN A 274 14.30 -8.09 25.74
C GLN A 274 12.80 -8.35 25.90
N PRO A 275 12.39 -9.55 26.34
CA PRO A 275 10.99 -9.84 26.60
C PRO A 275 10.40 -8.83 27.59
N HIS A 276 9.31 -8.19 27.18
CA HIS A 276 8.50 -7.33 28.03
C HIS A 276 7.04 -7.71 27.85
N TYR A 277 6.30 -7.82 28.96
CA TYR A 277 4.93 -8.30 28.95
C TYR A 277 3.96 -7.17 28.64
N LEU A 278 3.25 -7.30 27.53
CA LEU A 278 2.06 -6.53 27.16
C LEU A 278 1.05 -7.54 26.59
N THR A 279 -0.17 -7.54 27.12
CA THR A 279 -1.18 -8.59 26.88
C THR A 279 -1.57 -8.74 25.41
N ASP A 280 -1.46 -7.66 24.64
CA ASP A 280 -1.81 -7.54 23.22
C ASP A 280 -0.60 -7.46 22.28
N ASN A 281 0.55 -8.00 22.71
CA ASN A 281 1.76 -8.14 21.90
C ASN A 281 2.10 -9.62 21.57
N PRO A 282 1.23 -10.35 20.84
CA PRO A 282 1.47 -11.76 20.53
C PRO A 282 2.68 -11.96 19.62
N GLY A 283 3.39 -13.07 19.83
CA GLY A 283 4.49 -13.50 18.97
C GLY A 283 4.05 -13.74 17.53
N GLY A 284 4.98 -13.61 16.58
CA GLY A 284 4.73 -13.80 15.14
C GLY A 284 4.17 -12.57 14.41
N THR A 285 3.77 -11.52 15.13
CA THR A 285 3.39 -10.23 14.52
C THR A 285 4.63 -9.44 14.07
N TYR A 286 4.49 -8.61 13.02
CA TYR A 286 5.61 -7.83 12.48
C TYR A 286 6.19 -6.82 13.49
N TYR A 287 5.37 -6.39 14.45
CA TYR A 287 5.72 -5.39 15.46
C TYR A 287 6.21 -6.02 16.77
N HIS A 288 6.14 -7.34 16.95
CA HIS A 288 6.38 -8.00 18.24
C HIS A 288 7.69 -7.57 18.92
N LYS A 289 8.79 -7.66 18.17
CA LYS A 289 10.14 -7.29 18.65
C LYS A 289 10.28 -5.78 18.84
N ALA A 290 9.68 -4.98 17.96
CA ALA A 290 9.74 -3.53 18.05
C ALA A 290 9.03 -3.03 19.31
N VAL A 291 7.87 -3.60 19.64
CA VAL A 291 7.12 -3.28 20.87
C VAL A 291 7.90 -3.71 22.12
N GLN A 292 8.48 -4.90 22.13
CA GLN A 292 9.34 -5.36 23.23
C GLN A 292 10.53 -4.44 23.46
N TRP A 293 11.22 -4.06 22.38
CA TRP A 293 12.32 -3.10 22.43
C TRP A 293 11.86 -1.74 22.96
N ALA A 294 10.76 -1.19 22.44
CA ALA A 294 10.26 0.11 22.87
C ALA A 294 9.85 0.13 24.35
N ALA A 295 9.27 -0.97 24.84
CA ALA A 295 8.91 -1.09 26.24
C ALA A 295 10.15 -1.22 27.14
N GLY A 296 11.11 -2.08 26.75
CA GLY A 296 12.38 -2.25 27.47
C GLY A 296 13.24 -0.98 27.53
N GLU A 297 13.15 -0.10 26.53
CA GLU A 297 13.87 1.18 26.48
C GLU A 297 13.10 2.35 27.11
N GLY A 298 11.90 2.11 27.65
CA GLY A 298 11.05 3.16 28.23
C GLY A 298 10.48 4.15 27.20
N ILE A 299 10.45 3.79 25.92
CA ILE A 299 9.81 4.59 24.86
C ILE A 299 8.29 4.56 25.04
N THR A 300 7.76 3.41 25.44
CA THR A 300 6.36 3.23 25.81
C THR A 300 6.26 2.49 27.14
N THR A 301 5.23 2.80 27.92
CA THR A 301 4.85 2.08 29.14
C THR A 301 3.53 1.34 28.96
N GLY A 302 3.09 1.15 27.71
CA GLY A 302 1.75 0.67 27.40
C GLY A 302 0.70 1.78 27.32
N TYR A 303 -0.55 1.41 27.50
CA TYR A 303 -1.71 2.29 27.54
C TYR A 303 -2.13 2.48 29.00
N ALA A 304 -2.36 3.73 29.41
CA ALA A 304 -2.59 4.04 30.81
C ALA A 304 -3.77 3.25 31.40
N GLY A 305 -3.55 2.65 32.57
CA GLY A 305 -4.57 1.87 33.29
C GLY A 305 -4.79 0.45 32.75
N THR A 306 -3.95 -0.03 31.83
CA THR A 306 -4.02 -1.40 31.29
C THR A 306 -2.62 -2.01 31.15
N ASP A 307 -2.57 -3.33 30.94
CA ASP A 307 -1.34 -4.05 30.56
C ASP A 307 -1.20 -4.19 29.02
N GLU A 308 -1.80 -3.26 28.26
CA GLU A 308 -1.88 -3.30 26.79
C GLU A 308 -0.97 -2.25 26.14
N PHE A 309 -0.51 -2.51 24.92
CA PHE A 309 0.15 -1.55 24.04
C PHE A 309 -0.83 -0.79 23.13
N ARG A 310 -1.91 -1.45 22.71
CA ARG A 310 -2.89 -1.09 21.68
C ARG A 310 -2.27 -0.88 20.29
N PRO A 311 -1.69 -1.92 19.66
CA PRO A 311 -0.90 -1.79 18.44
C PRO A 311 -1.66 -1.17 17.26
N GLN A 312 -2.96 -1.42 17.15
CA GLN A 312 -3.81 -0.95 16.05
C GLN A 312 -4.43 0.43 16.28
N LEU A 313 -4.26 1.02 17.46
CA LEU A 313 -4.79 2.35 17.74
C LEU A 313 -3.99 3.40 16.95
N ASN A 314 -4.69 4.30 16.26
CA ASN A 314 -4.07 5.40 15.53
C ASN A 314 -3.42 6.39 16.50
N CYS A 315 -2.23 6.85 16.15
CA CYS A 315 -1.48 7.81 16.98
C CYS A 315 -1.88 9.24 16.67
N THR A 316 -2.03 10.04 17.73
CA THR A 316 -2.04 11.49 17.64
C THR A 316 -0.62 12.04 17.41
N ARG A 317 -0.54 13.28 16.90
CA ARG A 317 0.73 14.00 16.71
C ARG A 317 1.50 14.17 18.02
N GLY A 318 0.81 14.47 19.13
CA GLY A 318 1.42 14.62 20.45
C GLY A 318 2.00 13.32 21.00
N GLU A 319 1.30 12.19 20.84
CA GLU A 319 1.80 10.87 21.25
C GLU A 319 3.04 10.46 20.45
N ALA A 320 3.01 10.65 19.12
CA ALA A 320 4.11 10.28 18.25
C ALA A 320 5.39 11.03 18.58
N VAL A 321 5.31 12.36 18.77
CA VAL A 321 6.48 13.17 19.14
C VAL A 321 7.01 12.80 20.53
N THR A 322 6.13 12.37 21.45
CA THR A 322 6.53 11.83 22.74
C THR A 322 7.35 10.54 22.58
N PHE A 323 6.95 9.63 21.70
CA PHE A 323 7.76 8.45 21.37
C PHE A 323 9.12 8.83 20.76
N PHE A 324 9.15 9.78 19.84
CA PHE A 324 10.40 10.24 19.22
C PHE A 324 11.35 10.86 20.24
N LYS A 325 10.87 11.73 21.14
CA LYS A 325 11.70 12.30 22.22
C LYS A 325 12.28 11.23 23.13
N ARG A 326 11.47 10.24 23.54
CA ARG A 326 11.93 9.13 24.39
C ARG A 326 12.96 8.24 23.70
N MET A 327 12.77 7.98 22.40
CA MET A 327 13.77 7.27 21.58
C MET A 327 15.11 7.99 21.55
N MET A 328 15.08 9.33 21.55
CA MET A 328 16.28 10.16 21.63
C MET A 328 16.81 10.35 23.06
N ARG A 329 16.39 9.50 24.02
CA ARG A 329 16.82 9.52 25.44
C ARG A 329 16.34 10.72 26.25
N ASN A 330 15.16 11.27 25.92
CA ASN A 330 14.53 12.37 26.64
C ASN A 330 15.47 13.57 26.87
N PRO A 331 16.05 14.15 25.80
CA PRO A 331 16.87 15.35 25.93
C PRO A 331 16.07 16.46 26.63
N THR A 332 16.77 17.29 27.39
CA THR A 332 16.17 18.40 28.12
C THR A 332 15.47 19.37 27.15
N PRO A 333 14.27 19.88 27.50
CA PRO A 333 13.61 20.90 26.70
C PRO A 333 14.50 22.12 26.53
N SER A 334 14.48 22.68 25.34
CA SER A 334 15.17 23.91 24.97
C SER A 334 14.16 25.02 24.70
N THR A 335 14.63 26.27 24.65
CA THR A 335 13.81 27.41 24.27
C THR A 335 13.39 27.26 22.80
N ALA A 336 12.08 27.25 22.54
CA ALA A 336 11.53 26.97 21.21
C ALA A 336 10.35 27.91 20.90
N PRO A 337 9.98 28.09 19.61
CA PRO A 337 8.72 28.72 19.27
C PRO A 337 7.55 27.98 19.94
N GLU A 338 6.69 28.73 20.61
CA GLU A 338 5.48 28.18 21.21
C GLU A 338 4.39 28.06 20.14
N PHE A 339 3.69 26.93 20.13
CA PHE A 339 2.48 26.76 19.34
C PHE A 339 1.29 27.16 20.19
N SER A 340 0.34 27.90 19.61
CA SER A 340 -0.78 28.49 20.36
C SER A 340 -1.76 27.46 20.93
N ASP A 341 -1.73 26.22 20.43
CA ASP A 341 -2.62 25.12 20.77
C ASP A 341 -1.96 24.02 21.61
N VAL A 342 -0.78 24.30 22.19
CA VAL A 342 -0.07 23.39 23.09
C VAL A 342 -0.21 23.88 24.52
N ASP A 343 -1.01 23.18 25.31
CA ASP A 343 -1.08 23.41 26.77
C ASP A 343 0.29 23.08 27.40
N PRO A 344 0.94 24.03 28.10
CA PRO A 344 2.23 23.81 28.76
C PRO A 344 2.24 22.66 29.77
N ASN A 345 1.08 22.27 30.32
CA ASN A 345 0.95 21.18 31.29
C ASN A 345 0.60 19.83 30.65
N ALA A 346 0.38 19.78 29.33
CA ALA A 346 0.08 18.53 28.65
C ALA A 346 1.30 17.60 28.63
N PHE A 347 1.06 16.28 28.69
CA PHE A 347 2.13 15.27 28.71
C PHE A 347 3.09 15.33 27.51
N TYR A 348 2.64 15.90 26.39
CA TYR A 348 3.41 16.05 25.15
C TYR A 348 4.11 17.41 25.03
N ALA A 349 3.85 18.38 25.91
CA ALA A 349 4.31 19.77 25.75
C ALA A 349 5.83 19.86 25.59
N ASP A 350 6.57 19.19 26.48
CA ASP A 350 8.04 19.11 26.41
C ASP A 350 8.55 18.43 25.14
N ALA A 351 7.82 17.42 24.65
CA ALA A 351 8.17 16.72 23.42
C ALA A 351 7.98 17.63 22.21
N VAL A 352 6.91 18.41 22.18
CA VAL A 352 6.66 19.40 21.13
C VAL A 352 7.72 20.51 21.13
N LYS A 353 8.07 21.06 22.30
CA LYS A 353 9.14 22.07 22.43
C LYS A 353 10.48 21.55 21.90
N TRP A 354 10.86 20.34 22.31
CA TRP A 354 12.06 19.68 21.80
C TRP A 354 12.02 19.52 20.27
N ALA A 355 10.91 19.01 19.74
CA ALA A 355 10.77 18.78 18.30
C ALA A 355 10.80 20.09 17.49
N ALA A 356 10.22 21.16 18.01
CA ALA A 356 10.25 22.48 17.37
C ALA A 356 11.66 23.07 17.35
N HIS A 357 12.37 23.03 18.48
CA HIS A 357 13.75 23.53 18.59
C HIS A 357 14.70 22.88 17.59
N HIS A 358 14.59 21.55 17.41
CA HIS A 358 15.45 20.80 16.52
C HIS A 358 14.91 20.70 15.08
N GLY A 359 13.87 21.46 14.73
CA GLY A 359 13.31 21.47 13.38
C GLY A 359 12.68 20.14 12.96
N VAL A 360 12.36 19.25 13.90
CA VAL A 360 11.62 18.00 13.63
C VAL A 360 10.20 18.33 13.19
N THR A 361 9.61 19.39 13.75
CA THR A 361 8.32 19.95 13.34
C THR A 361 8.39 21.45 13.14
N THR A 362 7.61 21.96 12.19
CA THR A 362 7.38 23.39 11.95
C THR A 362 5.93 23.78 12.22
N GLY A 363 5.16 22.89 12.86
CA GLY A 363 3.71 23.03 12.99
C GLY A 363 2.96 22.70 11.69
N VAL A 364 1.71 23.14 11.61
CA VAL A 364 0.81 22.85 10.48
C VAL A 364 0.68 24.10 9.61
N GLY A 365 1.15 24.04 8.36
CA GLY A 365 0.85 25.02 7.32
C GLY A 365 1.14 26.50 7.65
N GLY A 366 2.12 26.79 8.51
CA GLY A 366 2.42 28.17 8.94
C GLY A 366 1.35 28.81 9.84
N THR A 367 0.39 28.03 10.35
CA THR A 367 -0.73 28.51 11.16
C THR A 367 -0.35 28.92 12.59
N GLY A 368 0.90 28.67 13.02
CA GLY A 368 1.31 28.80 14.42
C GLY A 368 0.78 27.70 15.35
N GLN A 369 0.16 26.65 14.80
CA GLN A 369 -0.41 25.52 15.55
C GLN A 369 0.37 24.21 15.32
N PHE A 370 0.35 23.32 16.30
CA PHE A 370 0.93 21.98 16.24
C PHE A 370 -0.10 20.87 15.96
N GLN A 371 -1.35 21.08 16.38
CA GLN A 371 -2.48 20.14 16.37
C GLN A 371 -2.19 18.83 17.14
N PRO A 372 -1.90 18.89 18.46
CA PRO A 372 -1.43 17.73 19.21
C PRO A 372 -2.42 16.55 19.26
N HIS A 373 -3.72 16.83 19.17
CA HIS A 373 -4.78 15.82 19.19
C HIS A 373 -5.19 15.32 17.80
N GLY A 374 -4.66 15.93 16.73
CA GLY A 374 -4.88 15.45 15.37
C GLY A 374 -4.18 14.10 15.15
N LEU A 375 -4.79 13.24 14.34
CA LEU A 375 -4.16 11.98 13.93
C LEU A 375 -2.94 12.27 13.05
N LEU A 376 -1.84 11.58 13.33
CA LEU A 376 -0.64 11.64 12.52
C LEU A 376 -0.78 10.70 11.32
N THR A 377 -0.51 11.18 10.13
CA THR A 377 -0.46 10.35 8.92
C THR A 377 0.86 9.61 8.79
N ARG A 378 0.90 8.56 7.98
CA ARG A 378 2.13 7.79 7.72
C ARG A 378 3.22 8.62 7.05
N ALA A 379 2.84 9.50 6.13
CA ALA A 379 3.75 10.45 5.49
C ALA A 379 4.38 11.41 6.52
N GLU A 380 3.59 11.97 7.42
CA GLU A 380 4.10 12.87 8.47
C GLU A 380 5.03 12.13 9.44
N ALA A 381 4.68 10.89 9.84
CA ALA A 381 5.52 10.09 10.72
C ALA A 381 6.91 9.83 10.14
N VAL A 382 6.96 9.44 8.85
CA VAL A 382 8.24 9.23 8.15
C VAL A 382 8.98 10.56 7.95
N THR A 383 8.27 11.66 7.70
CA THR A 383 8.87 13.00 7.59
C THR A 383 9.53 13.45 8.90
N PHE A 384 8.91 13.18 10.06
CA PHE A 384 9.53 13.46 11.36
C PHE A 384 10.79 12.62 11.57
N LEU A 385 10.74 11.32 11.27
CA LEU A 385 11.92 10.45 11.37
C LEU A 385 13.04 10.87 10.42
N TRP A 386 12.71 11.31 9.21
CA TRP A 386 13.67 11.81 8.23
C TRP A 386 14.39 13.06 8.73
N ARG A 387 13.66 14.01 9.32
CA ARG A 387 14.25 15.21 9.95
C ARG A 387 15.11 14.88 11.16
N ILE A 388 14.70 13.88 11.96
CA ILE A 388 15.52 13.39 13.08
C ILE A 388 16.83 12.79 12.55
N ALA A 389 16.75 11.96 11.51
CA ALA A 389 17.93 11.34 10.90
C ALA A 389 18.89 12.40 10.33
N GLY A 390 18.38 13.43 9.64
CA GLY A 390 19.19 14.50 9.05
C GLY A 390 19.76 15.52 10.04
N ASN A 391 19.36 15.49 11.31
CA ASN A 391 19.81 16.48 12.30
C ASN A 391 20.93 15.91 13.20
N GLN A 392 22.19 16.20 12.84
CA GLN A 392 23.39 15.79 13.58
C GLN A 392 23.34 16.09 15.08
N ALA A 393 22.77 17.24 15.47
CA ALA A 393 22.72 17.67 16.87
C ALA A 393 21.88 16.74 17.76
N LEU A 394 20.98 15.94 17.18
CA LEU A 394 20.16 14.99 17.93
C LEU A 394 20.92 13.71 18.31
N TRP A 395 22.00 13.37 17.60
CA TRP A 395 22.70 12.08 17.74
C TRP A 395 23.90 12.13 18.70
N HIS A 396 24.03 13.18 19.53
CA HIS A 396 25.10 13.26 20.53
C HIS A 396 24.88 12.33 21.73
N GLN A 397 23.63 12.14 22.16
CA GLN A 397 23.28 11.29 23.31
C GLN A 397 23.00 9.84 22.92
N ARG A 398 22.88 9.56 21.62
CA ARG A 398 22.65 8.23 21.06
C ARG A 398 23.46 8.11 19.77
N PRO A 399 24.39 7.15 19.65
CA PRO A 399 25.15 6.96 18.43
C PRO A 399 24.22 6.78 17.22
N PRO A 400 24.52 7.41 16.08
CA PRO A 400 23.75 7.22 14.85
C PRO A 400 23.84 5.76 14.39
N SER A 401 22.74 5.25 13.84
CA SER A 401 22.71 3.95 13.18
C SER A 401 23.30 4.06 11.77
N SER A 402 23.52 2.93 11.10
CA SER A 402 23.96 2.89 9.70
C SER A 402 22.96 3.52 8.71
N LYS A 403 21.74 3.79 9.16
CA LYS A 403 20.63 4.32 8.35
C LYS A 403 20.44 5.83 8.50
N VAL A 404 21.13 6.45 9.46
CA VAL A 404 21.14 7.90 9.67
C VAL A 404 21.97 8.56 8.57
N ARG A 405 21.45 9.65 8.00
CA ARG A 405 22.10 10.40 6.93
C ARG A 405 22.60 11.73 7.49
N PHE A 406 23.83 12.11 7.13
CA PHE A 406 24.44 13.38 7.50
C PHE A 406 24.63 14.30 6.32
#